data_AF-A0A524PKR7-F1
#
_entry.id   AF-A0A524PKR7-F1
#
_cell.length_a   1.000
_cell.length_b   1.000
_cell.length_c   1.000
_cell.angle_alpha   90.00
_cell.angle_beta   90.00
_cell.angle_gamma   90.00
#
_symmetry.space_group_name_H-M   'P 1'
#
loop_
_entity.id
_entity.type
_entity.pdbx_description
1 polymer ?
#
loop_
_entity_poly.entity_id
_entity_poly.type
_entity_poly.pdbx_seq_one_letter_code
_entity_poly.pdbx_strand_id
1 'polypeptide(L)'
;MEHLQFDKPMVFFDLETTGISAPHDRIVELTAIRLSPNGRRDVWSKRMNPGMQIPKSATDVHGITNEDVAGEPPFSFYAAELQKFIGDADLGGFGVSRLDIPLLEAEFRRAGVEFSRRGRRILDAQILFHMLEPRDLAAAYKKYCGSDLVNAHTSEGDVEASMAVLEGMLRENPDLPRNVEGLNALCNREQENWIDSQGKFAWSSGVAVVGFGKYKGVPIRSIAQTDPGYFEWMLKSDFAEDTKGVAARALRDDFPDQPGE
;
A
#
# COMPACT_ATOMS: atom_id res chain seq x y z
N MET A 1 -11.57 -15.96 19.55
CA MET A 1 -11.15 -16.74 18.36
C MET A 1 -11.46 -18.18 18.64
N GLU A 2 -12.52 -18.74 18.04
CA GLU A 2 -13.00 -20.10 18.35
C GLU A 2 -12.42 -21.17 17.42
N HIS A 3 -12.09 -20.79 16.18
CA HIS A 3 -11.62 -21.72 15.14
C HIS A 3 -10.10 -21.74 14.94
N LEU A 4 -9.34 -21.00 15.76
CA LEU A 4 -7.88 -20.98 15.70
C LEU A 4 -7.31 -21.72 16.92
N GLN A 5 -6.51 -22.75 16.67
CA GLN A 5 -5.74 -23.45 17.70
C GLN A 5 -4.33 -22.85 17.79
N PHE A 6 -3.89 -22.53 19.01
CA PHE A 6 -2.57 -21.99 19.27
C PHE A 6 -2.09 -22.40 20.68
N ASP A 7 -0.80 -22.71 20.79
CA ASP A 7 -0.14 -23.31 21.96
C ASP A 7 0.63 -22.30 22.83
N LYS A 8 0.81 -21.07 22.35
CA LYS A 8 1.34 -19.93 23.12
C LYS A 8 0.61 -18.65 22.72
N PRO A 9 0.63 -17.58 23.53
CA PRO A 9 -0.14 -16.37 23.27
C PRO A 9 0.08 -15.77 21.89
N MET A 10 -0.93 -15.07 21.39
CA MET A 10 -0.88 -14.32 20.13
C MET A 10 -1.24 -12.87 20.40
N VAL A 11 -0.56 -11.94 19.73
CA VAL A 11 -0.87 -10.51 19.76
C VAL A 11 -1.31 -10.08 18.37
N PHE A 12 -2.56 -9.64 18.29
CA PHE A 12 -3.08 -8.94 17.12
C PHE A 12 -2.92 -7.45 17.32
N PHE A 13 -2.37 -6.74 16.34
CA PHE A 13 -2.15 -5.31 16.48
C PHE A 13 -2.27 -4.57 15.16
N ASP A 14 -2.46 -3.26 15.28
CA ASP A 14 -2.64 -2.31 14.20
C ASP A 14 -2.00 -0.98 14.61
N LEU A 15 -1.47 -0.25 13.61
CA LEU A 15 -0.73 0.99 13.79
C LEU A 15 -1.34 2.13 12.98
N GLU A 16 -1.50 3.29 13.62
CA GLU A 16 -1.64 4.56 12.91
C GLU A 16 -0.30 5.27 12.91
N THR A 17 0.11 5.79 11.75
CA THR A 17 1.50 6.23 11.52
C THR A 17 1.59 7.49 10.68
N THR A 18 2.74 8.16 10.75
CA THR A 18 3.01 9.35 9.92
C THR A 18 3.18 9.03 8.43
N GLY A 19 3.30 7.74 8.07
CA GLY A 19 3.54 7.28 6.71
C GLY A 19 3.95 5.81 6.68
N ILE A 20 4.29 5.29 5.50
CA ILE A 20 4.48 3.85 5.27
C ILE A 20 5.94 3.38 5.27
N SER A 21 6.88 4.24 5.60
CA SER A 21 8.31 3.97 5.51
C SER A 21 8.91 3.66 6.88
N ALA A 22 9.12 2.38 7.20
CA ALA A 22 9.70 1.97 8.48
C ALA A 22 10.98 2.73 8.91
N PRO A 23 11.94 3.06 8.02
CA PRO A 23 13.12 3.83 8.40
C PRO A 23 12.83 5.28 8.84
N HIS A 24 11.79 5.91 8.31
CA HIS A 24 11.56 7.36 8.42
C HIS A 24 10.32 7.72 9.24
N ASP A 25 9.26 6.93 9.11
CA ASP A 25 7.96 7.18 9.72
C ASP A 25 7.89 6.67 11.17
N ARG A 26 6.92 7.25 11.88
CA ARG A 26 6.72 7.10 13.32
C ARG A 26 5.30 6.63 13.61
N ILE A 27 5.16 5.88 14.69
CA ILE A 27 3.85 5.47 15.21
C ILE A 27 3.20 6.65 15.94
N VAL A 28 1.91 6.83 15.69
CA VAL A 28 1.02 7.86 16.27
C VAL A 28 0.02 7.21 17.23
N GLU A 29 -0.54 6.06 16.85
CA GLU A 29 -1.39 5.22 17.71
C GLU A 29 -1.03 3.75 17.50
N LEU A 30 -1.07 2.96 18.58
CA LEU A 30 -0.90 1.52 18.53
C LEU A 30 -1.95 0.87 19.41
N THR A 31 -2.67 -0.10 18.84
CA THR A 31 -3.55 -0.99 19.60
C THR A 31 -3.09 -2.43 19.43
N ALA A 32 -2.88 -3.13 20.54
CA ALA A 32 -2.49 -4.51 20.61
C ALA A 32 -3.44 -5.30 21.52
N ILE A 33 -3.92 -6.44 21.02
CA ILE A 33 -4.79 -7.37 21.74
C ILE A 33 -4.03 -8.67 21.92
N ARG A 34 -3.71 -9.02 23.17
CA ARG A 34 -3.10 -10.30 23.52
C ARG A 34 -4.17 -11.33 23.80
N LEU A 35 -4.12 -12.43 23.08
CA LEU A 35 -4.96 -13.62 23.27
C LEU A 35 -4.11 -14.75 23.83
N SER A 36 -4.52 -15.29 24.97
CA SER A 36 -3.88 -16.45 25.59
C SER A 36 -4.59 -17.75 25.19
N PRO A 37 -3.90 -18.92 25.17
CA PRO A 37 -4.53 -20.20 24.80
C PRO A 37 -5.75 -20.57 25.66
N ASN A 38 -5.83 -20.07 26.88
CA ASN A 38 -6.98 -20.25 27.78
C ASN A 38 -8.15 -19.29 27.50
N GLY A 39 -8.11 -18.53 26.39
CA GLY A 39 -9.15 -17.59 26.00
C GLY A 39 -9.04 -16.20 26.63
N ARG A 40 -8.07 -15.94 27.53
CA ARG A 40 -7.90 -14.60 28.11
C ARG A 40 -7.55 -13.59 27.02
N ARG A 41 -8.23 -12.44 27.05
CA ARG A 41 -8.05 -11.32 26.13
C ARG A 41 -7.65 -10.08 26.91
N ASP A 42 -6.43 -9.61 26.68
CA ASP A 42 -5.88 -8.40 27.27
C ASP A 42 -5.71 -7.34 26.17
N VAL A 43 -5.98 -6.07 26.46
CA VAL A 43 -5.90 -4.96 25.48
C VAL A 43 -4.90 -3.93 25.97
N TRP A 44 -4.04 -3.49 25.05
CA TRP A 44 -3.11 -2.40 25.23
C TRP A 44 -3.31 -1.41 24.08
N SER A 45 -3.65 -0.16 24.37
CA SER A 45 -3.89 0.86 23.36
C SER A 45 -3.37 2.20 23.85
N LYS A 46 -2.54 2.86 23.04
CA LYS A 46 -1.90 4.15 23.35
C LYS A 46 -1.77 5.01 22.10
N ARG A 47 -2.04 6.30 22.28
CA ARG A 47 -1.53 7.36 21.42
C ARG A 47 -0.15 7.79 21.91
N MET A 48 0.65 8.28 20.99
CA MET A 48 2.02 8.69 21.28
C MET A 48 2.43 9.85 20.39
N ASN A 49 3.23 10.76 20.95
CA ASN A 49 3.78 11.86 20.18
C ASN A 49 4.88 11.32 19.25
N PRO A 50 4.73 11.43 17.91
CA PRO A 50 5.69 10.89 16.97
C PRO A 50 7.02 11.68 16.94
N GLY A 51 7.10 12.84 17.60
CA GLY A 51 8.29 13.70 17.60
C GLY A 51 8.57 14.34 16.23
N MET A 52 7.59 14.34 15.34
CA MET A 52 7.63 14.96 14.02
C MET A 52 6.23 15.39 13.60
N GLN A 53 6.13 16.21 12.56
CA GLN A 53 4.84 16.61 12.01
C GLN A 53 4.17 15.42 11.31
N ILE A 54 2.91 15.14 11.67
CA ILE A 54 2.05 14.19 10.97
C ILE A 54 1.66 14.82 9.62
N PRO A 55 2.00 14.19 8.48
CA PRO A 55 1.60 14.69 7.17
C PRO A 55 0.07 14.70 7.01
N LYS A 56 -0.46 15.70 6.29
CA LYS A 56 -1.91 15.81 6.04
C LYS A 56 -2.48 14.53 5.43
N SER A 57 -1.76 13.88 4.51
CA SER A 57 -2.19 12.63 3.91
C SER A 57 -2.38 11.49 4.91
N ALA A 58 -1.58 11.43 5.98
CA ALA A 58 -1.76 10.46 7.05
C ALA A 58 -2.98 10.82 7.92
N THR A 59 -3.09 12.10 8.30
CA THR A 59 -4.27 12.62 9.00
C THR A 59 -5.58 12.38 8.22
N ASP A 60 -5.57 12.51 6.90
CA ASP A 60 -6.75 12.26 6.05
C ASP A 60 -7.16 10.78 6.06
N VAL A 61 -6.23 9.85 6.34
CA VAL A 61 -6.53 8.42 6.47
C VAL A 61 -7.07 8.09 7.86
N HIS A 62 -6.34 8.45 8.92
CA HIS A 62 -6.63 7.96 10.28
C HIS A 62 -7.32 8.98 11.19
N GLY A 63 -7.47 10.23 10.73
CA GLY A 63 -8.15 11.31 11.47
C GLY A 63 -7.35 11.94 12.62
N ILE A 64 -6.25 11.34 13.06
CA ILE A 64 -5.39 11.88 14.12
C ILE A 64 -4.59 13.10 13.64
N THR A 65 -4.67 14.19 14.40
CA THR A 65 -3.98 15.46 14.16
C THR A 65 -2.73 15.60 15.03
N ASN A 66 -1.88 16.60 14.75
CA ASN A 66 -0.71 16.88 15.58
C ASN A 66 -1.13 17.34 16.99
N GLU A 67 -2.25 18.06 17.08
CA GLU A 67 -2.83 18.57 18.31
C GLU A 67 -3.31 17.44 19.23
N ASP A 68 -3.90 16.37 18.65
CA ASP A 68 -4.40 15.21 19.39
C ASP A 68 -3.32 14.46 20.17
N VAL A 69 -2.06 14.53 19.71
CA VAL A 69 -0.93 13.78 20.29
C VAL A 69 0.17 14.67 20.85
N ALA A 70 0.00 16.00 20.83
CA ALA A 70 1.03 16.94 21.26
C ALA A 70 1.48 16.71 22.71
N GLY A 71 0.53 16.37 23.60
CA GLY A 71 0.77 16.10 25.02
C GLY A 71 1.11 14.65 25.36
N GLU A 72 1.07 13.73 24.39
CA GLU A 72 1.29 12.32 24.64
C GLU A 72 2.79 11.99 24.78
N PRO A 73 3.18 11.00 25.59
CA PRO A 73 4.55 10.50 25.62
C PRO A 73 4.99 9.91 24.27
N PRO A 74 6.29 9.92 23.94
CA PRO A 74 6.79 9.25 22.73
C PRO A 74 6.79 7.73 22.91
N PHE A 75 6.91 6.98 21.81
CA PHE A 75 6.99 5.51 21.83
C PHE A 75 8.01 4.96 22.85
N SER A 76 9.17 5.61 22.98
CA SER A 76 10.24 5.16 23.90
C SER A 76 9.80 5.09 25.37
N PHE A 77 8.80 5.90 25.77
CA PHE A 77 8.21 5.83 27.10
C PHE A 77 7.44 4.52 27.32
N TYR A 78 6.73 4.07 26.28
CA TYR A 78 5.88 2.87 26.31
C TYR A 78 6.61 1.59 25.93
N ALA A 79 7.79 1.69 25.30
CA ALA A 79 8.50 0.55 24.71
C ALA A 79 8.68 -0.62 25.69
N ALA A 80 9.16 -0.37 26.91
CA ALA A 80 9.37 -1.44 27.89
C ALA A 80 8.06 -2.09 28.38
N GLU A 81 6.98 -1.32 28.50
CA GLU A 81 5.65 -1.81 28.86
C GLU A 81 5.09 -2.69 27.74
N LEU A 82 5.14 -2.19 26.50
CA LEU A 82 4.67 -2.91 25.32
C LEU A 82 5.47 -4.17 25.05
N GLN A 83 6.80 -4.14 25.23
CA GLN A 83 7.65 -5.33 25.09
C GLN A 83 7.21 -6.43 26.07
N LYS A 84 6.92 -6.08 27.33
CA LYS A 84 6.40 -7.03 28.32
C LYS A 84 4.99 -7.51 27.95
N PHE A 85 4.14 -6.61 27.46
CA PHE A 85 2.79 -6.96 26.99
C PHE A 85 2.83 -7.93 25.81
N ILE A 86 3.77 -7.79 24.88
CA ILE A 86 3.94 -8.72 23.75
C ILE A 86 4.66 -10.00 24.19
N GLY A 87 5.68 -9.91 25.04
CA GLY A 87 6.43 -11.05 25.54
C GLY A 87 6.93 -11.96 24.42
N ASP A 88 6.66 -13.25 24.51
CA ASP A 88 7.01 -14.32 23.56
C ASP A 88 5.90 -14.65 22.54
N ALA A 89 4.81 -13.87 22.54
CA ALA A 89 3.63 -14.12 21.74
C ALA A 89 3.91 -14.14 20.23
N ASP A 90 3.14 -14.93 19.49
CA ASP A 90 3.11 -14.78 18.04
C ASP A 90 2.37 -13.51 17.63
N LEU A 91 2.53 -13.10 16.38
CA LEU A 91 2.03 -11.82 15.89
C LEU A 91 0.91 -12.05 14.88
N GLY A 92 -0.05 -11.14 14.83
CA GLY A 92 -1.09 -11.14 13.80
C GLY A 92 -1.69 -9.77 13.54
N GLY A 93 -2.40 -9.66 12.42
CA GLY A 93 -3.04 -8.42 11.96
C GLY A 93 -3.46 -8.53 10.50
N PHE A 94 -3.78 -7.41 9.86
CA PHE A 94 -4.17 -7.34 8.46
C PHE A 94 -3.16 -6.46 7.69
N GLY A 95 -2.31 -7.06 6.84
CA GLY A 95 -1.19 -6.35 6.20
C GLY A 95 0.05 -6.19 7.10
N VAL A 96 -0.02 -6.75 8.31
CA VAL A 96 0.94 -6.59 9.41
C VAL A 96 2.38 -6.95 9.01
N SER A 97 2.56 -7.91 8.10
CA SER A 97 3.88 -8.42 7.74
C SER A 97 4.74 -7.38 7.01
N ARG A 98 4.09 -6.57 6.17
CA ARG A 98 4.74 -5.63 5.23
C ARG A 98 4.91 -4.24 5.81
N LEU A 99 4.00 -3.80 6.69
CA LEU A 99 3.97 -2.44 7.21
C LEU A 99 4.25 -2.40 8.71
N ASP A 100 3.36 -3.00 9.49
CA ASP A 100 3.30 -2.80 10.94
C ASP A 100 4.49 -3.40 11.68
N ILE A 101 4.84 -4.67 11.42
CA ILE A 101 5.98 -5.28 12.10
C ILE A 101 7.29 -4.53 11.77
N PRO A 102 7.59 -4.15 10.50
CA PRO A 102 8.77 -3.33 10.21
C PRO A 102 8.82 -2.00 10.96
N LEU A 103 7.70 -1.27 11.03
CA LEU A 103 7.58 -0.01 11.77
C LEU A 103 7.77 -0.22 13.27
N LEU A 104 7.14 -1.23 13.84
CA LEU A 104 7.26 -1.58 15.25
C LEU A 104 8.71 -1.95 15.63
N GLU A 105 9.38 -2.77 14.82
CA GLU A 105 10.81 -3.09 15.01
C GLU A 105 11.70 -1.85 14.90
N ALA A 106 11.37 -0.91 14.02
CA ALA A 106 12.10 0.35 13.90
C ALA A 106 11.94 1.23 15.14
N GLU A 107 10.72 1.37 15.67
CA GLU A 107 10.45 2.11 16.91
C GLU A 107 11.14 1.50 18.12
N PHE A 108 11.08 0.17 18.28
CA PHE A 108 11.80 -0.53 19.34
C PHE A 108 13.31 -0.30 19.26
N ARG A 109 13.88 -0.35 18.05
CA ARG A 109 15.29 -0.04 17.82
C ARG A 109 15.63 1.40 18.21
N ARG A 110 14.81 2.39 17.83
CA ARG A 110 14.99 3.80 18.21
C ARG A 110 14.91 4.00 19.73
N ALA A 111 14.04 3.23 20.41
CA ALA A 111 13.88 3.27 21.86
C ALA A 111 14.98 2.51 22.64
N GLY A 112 15.87 1.77 21.95
CA GLY A 112 16.89 0.95 22.61
C GLY A 112 16.33 -0.25 23.38
N VAL A 113 15.13 -0.72 23.01
CA VAL A 113 14.48 -1.88 23.63
C VAL A 113 14.48 -3.05 22.64
N GLU A 114 14.95 -4.21 23.09
CA GLU A 114 15.02 -5.38 22.21
C GLU A 114 13.62 -5.90 21.85
N PHE A 115 13.35 -5.95 20.55
CA PHE A 115 12.19 -6.60 19.97
C PHE A 115 12.57 -7.19 18.62
N SER A 116 12.08 -8.40 18.33
CA SER A 116 12.33 -9.07 17.08
C SER A 116 11.18 -9.99 16.74
N ARG A 117 10.80 -10.00 15.47
CA ARG A 117 9.86 -10.98 14.91
C ARG A 117 10.47 -12.39 14.77
N ARG A 118 11.80 -12.51 14.82
CA ARG A 118 12.48 -13.81 14.64
C ARG A 118 12.01 -14.81 15.70
N GLY A 119 11.67 -16.02 15.26
CA GLY A 119 11.17 -17.09 16.14
C GLY A 119 9.68 -16.97 16.50
N ARG A 120 8.95 -16.02 15.92
CA ARG A 120 7.49 -15.89 16.06
C ARG A 120 6.79 -16.35 14.79
N ARG A 121 5.64 -17.01 14.95
CA ARG A 121 4.69 -17.21 13.86
C ARG A 121 3.98 -15.89 13.58
N ILE A 122 3.64 -15.64 12.33
CA ILE A 122 2.97 -14.41 11.89
C ILE A 122 1.71 -14.81 11.14
N LEU A 123 0.55 -14.36 11.62
CA LEU A 123 -0.73 -14.53 10.95
C LEU A 123 -1.17 -13.21 10.32
N ASP A 124 -1.02 -13.13 9.00
CA ASP A 124 -1.44 -11.97 8.23
C ASP A 124 -2.74 -12.26 7.50
N ALA A 125 -3.83 -11.71 8.01
CA ALA A 125 -5.17 -11.92 7.47
C ALA A 125 -5.31 -11.42 6.02
N GLN A 126 -4.53 -10.41 5.60
CA GLN A 126 -4.56 -9.91 4.23
C GLN A 126 -4.00 -10.95 3.25
N ILE A 127 -2.92 -11.65 3.63
CA ILE A 127 -2.34 -12.72 2.81
C ILE A 127 -3.34 -13.86 2.65
N LEU A 128 -3.99 -14.27 3.76
CA LEU A 128 -5.01 -15.31 3.72
C LEU A 128 -6.21 -14.91 2.87
N PHE A 129 -6.67 -13.66 3.01
CA PHE A 129 -7.77 -13.11 2.19
C PHE A 129 -7.45 -13.17 0.70
N HIS A 130 -6.28 -12.69 0.28
CA HIS A 130 -5.88 -12.73 -1.14
C HIS A 130 -5.68 -14.15 -1.69
N MET A 131 -5.35 -15.12 -0.83
CA MET A 131 -5.28 -16.53 -1.22
C MET A 131 -6.68 -17.14 -1.43
N LEU A 132 -7.66 -16.71 -0.64
CA LEU A 132 -9.04 -17.22 -0.69
C LEU A 132 -9.92 -16.52 -1.73
N GLU A 133 -9.55 -15.32 -2.17
CA GLU A 133 -10.27 -14.51 -3.16
C GLU A 133 -9.44 -14.37 -4.44
N PRO A 134 -9.55 -15.32 -5.40
CA PRO A 134 -8.84 -15.24 -6.67
C PRO A 134 -9.25 -13.98 -7.45
N ARG A 135 -8.27 -13.34 -8.09
CA ARG A 135 -8.44 -12.10 -8.86
C ARG A 135 -8.37 -12.36 -10.36
N ASP A 136 -9.05 -13.40 -10.80
CA ASP A 136 -9.15 -13.79 -12.21
C ASP A 136 -10.58 -13.63 -12.75
N LEU A 137 -10.71 -13.72 -14.07
CA LEU A 137 -11.98 -13.54 -14.76
C LEU A 137 -13.01 -14.60 -14.34
N ALA A 138 -12.59 -15.84 -14.09
CA ALA A 138 -13.50 -16.92 -13.71
C ALA A 138 -14.10 -16.68 -12.32
N ALA A 139 -13.30 -16.23 -11.36
CA ALA A 139 -13.76 -15.85 -10.03
C ALA A 139 -14.70 -14.64 -10.08
N ALA A 140 -14.37 -13.61 -10.87
CA ALA A 140 -15.23 -12.45 -11.07
C ALA A 140 -16.57 -12.85 -11.72
N TYR A 141 -16.53 -13.69 -12.75
CA TYR A 141 -17.72 -14.21 -13.44
C TYR A 141 -18.60 -15.03 -12.49
N LYS A 142 -18.00 -15.92 -11.69
CA LYS A 142 -18.73 -16.67 -10.67
C LYS A 142 -19.41 -15.77 -9.65
N LYS A 143 -18.71 -14.74 -9.18
CA LYS A 143 -19.23 -13.78 -8.19
C LYS A 143 -20.40 -12.96 -8.73
N TYR A 144 -20.24 -12.33 -9.90
CA TYR A 144 -21.20 -11.35 -10.42
C TYR A 144 -22.23 -11.92 -11.40
N CYS A 145 -22.01 -13.12 -11.93
CA CYS A 145 -22.92 -13.82 -12.85
C CYS A 145 -23.49 -15.13 -12.27
N GLY A 146 -23.03 -15.57 -11.09
CA GLY A 146 -23.62 -16.69 -10.35
C GLY A 146 -23.43 -18.08 -10.98
N SER A 147 -22.51 -18.24 -11.93
CA SER A 147 -22.25 -19.50 -12.65
C SER A 147 -20.77 -19.67 -12.98
N ASP A 148 -20.35 -20.90 -13.23
CA ASP A 148 -18.98 -21.18 -13.67
C ASP A 148 -18.77 -20.80 -15.14
N LEU A 149 -17.58 -20.29 -15.48
CA LEU A 149 -17.22 -19.90 -16.85
C LEU A 149 -16.85 -21.14 -17.68
N VAL A 150 -17.70 -21.52 -18.64
CA VAL A 150 -17.56 -22.77 -19.42
C VAL A 150 -16.66 -22.61 -20.66
N ASN A 151 -16.65 -21.44 -21.30
CA ASN A 151 -15.88 -21.16 -22.54
C ASN A 151 -14.62 -20.32 -22.30
N ALA A 152 -13.98 -20.49 -21.14
CA ALA A 152 -12.76 -19.77 -20.79
C ALA A 152 -11.65 -19.97 -21.83
N HIS A 153 -10.84 -18.94 -22.06
CA HIS A 153 -9.67 -18.95 -22.95
C HIS A 153 -9.96 -18.95 -24.46
N THR A 154 -11.21 -18.69 -24.84
CA THR A 154 -11.51 -18.21 -26.19
C THR A 154 -11.56 -16.68 -26.17
N SER A 155 -11.01 -16.02 -27.19
CA SER A 155 -11.02 -14.55 -27.23
C SER A 155 -12.43 -13.98 -27.17
N GLU A 156 -13.41 -14.64 -27.80
CA GLU A 156 -14.81 -14.23 -27.77
C GLU A 156 -15.44 -14.48 -26.39
N GLY A 157 -15.28 -15.69 -25.84
CA GLY A 157 -15.82 -16.04 -24.53
C GLY A 157 -15.27 -15.18 -23.39
N ASP A 158 -13.98 -14.83 -23.43
CA ASP A 158 -13.38 -13.96 -22.42
C ASP A 158 -13.90 -12.51 -22.52
N VAL A 159 -14.19 -12.02 -23.74
CA VAL A 159 -14.81 -10.70 -23.95
C VAL A 159 -16.25 -10.69 -23.46
N GLU A 160 -17.06 -11.69 -23.82
CA GLU A 160 -18.45 -11.81 -23.36
C GLU A 160 -18.51 -11.93 -21.82
N ALA A 161 -17.63 -12.74 -21.23
CA ALA A 161 -17.52 -12.89 -19.79
C ALA A 161 -17.13 -11.57 -19.12
N SER A 162 -16.19 -10.82 -19.70
CA SER A 162 -15.79 -9.50 -19.19
C SER A 162 -16.95 -8.50 -19.21
N MET A 163 -17.74 -8.49 -20.28
CA MET A 163 -18.95 -7.66 -20.38
C MET A 163 -19.99 -8.06 -19.33
N ALA A 164 -20.25 -9.35 -19.16
CA ALA A 164 -21.19 -9.86 -18.18
C ALA A 164 -20.76 -9.54 -16.73
N VAL A 165 -19.46 -9.65 -16.45
CA VAL A 165 -18.88 -9.26 -15.16
C VAL A 165 -19.09 -7.78 -14.90
N LEU A 166 -18.78 -6.90 -15.87
CA LEU A 166 -18.98 -5.46 -15.73
C LEU A 166 -20.45 -5.12 -15.45
N GLU A 167 -21.37 -5.72 -16.20
CA GLU A 167 -22.81 -5.55 -16.00
C GLU A 167 -23.26 -6.02 -14.60
N GLY A 168 -22.76 -7.16 -14.12
CA GLY A 168 -23.03 -7.64 -12.77
C GLY A 168 -22.43 -6.75 -11.67
N MET A 169 -21.21 -6.24 -11.87
CA MET A 169 -20.59 -5.26 -10.98
C MET A 169 -21.44 -3.99 -10.90
N LEU A 170 -21.88 -3.45 -12.04
CA LEU A 170 -22.75 -2.28 -12.05
C LEU A 170 -24.05 -2.58 -11.29
N ARG A 171 -24.69 -3.74 -11.53
CA ARG A 171 -25.92 -4.13 -10.84
C ARG A 171 -25.77 -4.17 -9.31
N GLU A 172 -24.68 -4.74 -8.80
CA GLU A 172 -24.46 -4.94 -7.36
C GLU A 172 -23.87 -3.71 -6.65
N ASN A 173 -23.27 -2.78 -7.40
CA ASN A 173 -22.57 -1.63 -6.83
C ASN A 173 -23.25 -0.32 -7.30
N PRO A 174 -24.24 0.21 -6.55
CA PRO A 174 -24.98 1.41 -6.93
C PRO A 174 -24.11 2.67 -7.00
N ASP A 175 -23.01 2.70 -6.27
CA ASP A 175 -22.09 3.84 -6.22
C ASP A 175 -21.18 3.94 -7.46
N LEU A 176 -21.11 2.89 -8.29
CA LEU A 176 -20.35 2.98 -9.54
C LEU A 176 -21.06 3.88 -10.56
N PRO A 177 -20.33 4.77 -11.26
CA PRO A 177 -20.89 5.56 -12.35
C PRO A 177 -21.59 4.70 -13.41
N ARG A 178 -22.69 5.22 -13.97
CA ARG A 178 -23.48 4.54 -15.03
C ARG A 178 -23.18 5.04 -16.43
N ASN A 179 -22.11 5.81 -16.56
CA ASN A 179 -21.64 6.34 -17.83
C ASN A 179 -20.15 6.03 -18.00
N VAL A 180 -19.72 5.98 -19.27
CA VAL A 180 -18.34 5.61 -19.64
C VAL A 180 -17.32 6.58 -19.06
N GLU A 181 -17.62 7.88 -19.03
CA GLU A 181 -16.73 8.92 -18.51
C GLU A 181 -16.40 8.70 -17.02
N GLY A 182 -17.42 8.48 -16.19
CA GLY A 182 -17.23 8.22 -14.77
C GLY A 182 -16.53 6.89 -14.50
N LEU A 183 -16.83 5.84 -15.27
CA LEU A 183 -16.12 4.56 -15.15
C LEU A 183 -14.66 4.70 -15.57
N ASN A 184 -14.39 5.43 -16.66
CA ASN A 184 -13.04 5.74 -17.12
C ASN A 184 -12.23 6.48 -16.05
N ALA A 185 -12.83 7.47 -15.39
CA ALA A 185 -12.18 8.21 -14.30
C ALA A 185 -11.80 7.32 -13.10
N LEU A 186 -12.46 6.16 -12.92
CA LEU A 186 -12.08 5.17 -11.91
C LEU A 186 -10.99 4.21 -12.42
N CYS A 187 -11.12 3.72 -13.66
CA CYS A 187 -10.19 2.76 -14.24
C CYS A 187 -8.83 3.36 -14.60
N ASN A 188 -8.81 4.62 -15.03
CA ASN A 188 -7.67 5.25 -15.69
C ASN A 188 -7.22 6.55 -14.99
N ARG A 189 -7.58 6.74 -13.71
CA ARG A 189 -7.24 7.94 -12.92
C ARG A 189 -5.76 8.34 -13.00
N GLU A 190 -4.85 7.36 -12.98
CA GLU A 190 -3.41 7.65 -13.05
C GLU A 190 -2.94 7.97 -14.48
N GLN A 191 -3.61 7.43 -15.51
CA GLN A 191 -3.21 7.57 -16.91
C GLN A 191 -3.40 8.98 -17.45
N GLU A 192 -4.32 9.77 -16.88
CA GLU A 192 -4.54 11.17 -17.28
C GLU A 192 -3.25 12.01 -17.16
N ASN A 193 -2.37 11.64 -16.23
CA ASN A 193 -1.12 12.34 -16.01
C ASN A 193 0.06 11.67 -16.73
N TRP A 194 -0.11 10.56 -17.43
CA TRP A 194 1.01 9.87 -18.06
C TRP A 194 1.52 10.65 -19.28
N ILE A 195 2.84 10.70 -19.41
CA ILE A 195 3.53 11.27 -20.58
C ILE A 195 3.76 10.17 -21.63
N ASP A 196 3.91 8.91 -21.19
CA ASP A 196 4.08 7.73 -22.03
C ASP A 196 3.03 6.65 -21.73
N SER A 197 2.83 5.73 -22.67
CA SER A 197 1.86 4.64 -22.60
C SER A 197 2.05 3.65 -21.45
N GLN A 198 3.22 3.65 -20.80
CA GLN A 198 3.55 2.72 -19.72
C GLN A 198 3.64 3.41 -18.34
N GLY A 199 3.34 4.71 -18.26
CA GLY A 199 3.38 5.51 -17.03
C GLY A 199 4.75 5.61 -16.39
N LYS A 200 5.82 5.47 -17.18
CA LYS A 200 7.21 5.62 -16.68
C LYS A 200 7.60 7.07 -16.48
N PHE A 201 6.84 7.97 -17.07
CA PHE A 201 6.90 9.41 -16.97
C PHE A 201 5.49 9.95 -16.80
N ALA A 202 5.34 10.93 -15.92
CA ALA A 202 4.04 11.52 -15.63
C ALA A 202 4.17 13.00 -15.29
N TRP A 203 3.07 13.72 -15.37
CA TRP A 203 2.92 15.08 -14.87
C TRP A 203 2.63 15.06 -13.37
N SER A 204 3.36 15.88 -12.62
CA SER A 204 3.09 16.12 -11.20
C SER A 204 3.32 17.59 -10.90
N SER A 205 2.26 18.28 -10.47
CA SER A 205 2.29 19.73 -10.18
C SER A 205 2.90 20.56 -11.32
N GLY A 206 2.56 20.20 -12.57
CA GLY A 206 3.04 20.87 -13.78
C GLY A 206 4.49 20.56 -14.19
N VAL A 207 5.13 19.60 -13.53
CA VAL A 207 6.50 19.17 -13.84
C VAL A 207 6.49 17.72 -14.32
N ALA A 208 7.24 17.44 -15.37
CA ALA A 208 7.46 16.07 -15.84
C ALA A 208 8.38 15.32 -14.84
N VAL A 209 7.86 14.23 -14.26
CA VAL A 209 8.54 13.39 -13.26
C VAL A 209 8.66 11.95 -13.75
N VAL A 210 9.59 11.19 -13.15
CA VAL A 210 9.66 9.74 -13.32
C VAL A 210 8.51 9.08 -12.56
N GLY A 211 7.74 8.21 -13.21
CA GLY A 211 6.55 7.55 -12.65
C GLY A 211 6.83 6.25 -11.89
N PHE A 212 8.08 5.76 -11.89
CA PHE A 212 8.41 4.43 -11.36
C PHE A 212 9.83 4.33 -10.77
N GLY A 213 10.10 3.20 -10.10
CA GLY A 213 11.44 2.85 -9.62
C GLY A 213 11.99 3.78 -8.54
N LYS A 214 13.32 3.80 -8.38
CA LYS A 214 14.02 4.56 -7.33
C LYS A 214 13.80 6.08 -7.39
N TYR A 215 13.42 6.59 -8.57
CA TYR A 215 13.21 8.02 -8.80
C TYR A 215 11.73 8.38 -8.98
N LYS A 216 10.80 7.52 -8.56
CA LYS A 216 9.36 7.81 -8.64
C LYS A 216 9.05 9.17 -7.97
N GLY A 217 8.39 10.06 -8.71
CA GLY A 217 8.04 11.42 -8.29
C GLY A 217 9.16 12.46 -8.45
N VAL A 218 10.36 12.08 -8.89
CA VAL A 218 11.48 13.01 -9.07
C VAL A 218 11.44 13.64 -10.48
N PRO A 219 11.67 14.95 -10.64
CA PRO A 219 11.68 15.60 -11.95
C PRO A 219 12.69 14.98 -12.92
N ILE A 220 12.27 14.74 -14.16
CA ILE A 220 13.11 14.14 -15.21
C ILE A 220 14.37 14.97 -15.42
N ARG A 221 14.22 16.31 -15.41
CA ARG A 221 15.33 17.26 -15.54
C ARG A 221 16.41 17.08 -14.46
N SER A 222 16.00 16.84 -13.22
CA SER A 222 16.94 16.60 -12.11
C SER A 222 17.71 15.31 -12.31
N ILE A 223 17.05 14.24 -12.78
CA ILE A 223 17.70 12.96 -13.03
C ILE A 223 18.65 13.05 -14.23
N ALA A 224 18.29 13.77 -15.30
CA ALA A 224 19.16 13.95 -16.46
C ALA A 224 20.51 14.57 -16.08
N GLN A 225 20.51 15.44 -15.07
CA GLN A 225 21.71 16.12 -14.58
C GLN A 225 22.49 15.30 -13.54
N THR A 226 21.80 14.53 -12.69
CA THR A 226 22.42 13.87 -11.53
C THR A 226 22.74 12.39 -11.76
N ASP A 227 21.95 11.69 -12.58
CA ASP A 227 22.12 10.29 -12.95
C ASP A 227 21.59 10.03 -14.38
N PRO A 228 22.23 10.58 -15.44
CA PRO A 228 21.82 10.33 -16.82
C PRO A 228 21.88 8.84 -17.20
N GLY A 229 22.73 8.06 -16.52
CA GLY A 229 22.82 6.61 -16.69
C GLY A 229 21.49 5.88 -16.45
N TYR A 230 20.58 6.47 -15.67
CA TYR A 230 19.23 5.94 -15.50
C TYR A 230 18.44 5.93 -16.82
N PHE A 231 18.51 7.00 -17.61
CA PHE A 231 17.83 7.07 -18.91
C PHE A 231 18.54 6.23 -19.97
N GLU A 232 19.88 6.16 -19.94
CA GLU A 232 20.63 5.26 -20.83
C GLU A 232 20.26 3.78 -20.60
N TRP A 233 20.05 3.40 -19.33
CA TRP A 233 19.56 2.07 -18.99
C TRP A 233 18.15 1.83 -19.53
N MET A 234 17.25 2.81 -19.42
CA MET A 234 15.90 2.70 -19.99
C MET A 234 15.95 2.47 -21.50
N LEU A 235 16.82 3.18 -22.23
CA LEU A 235 16.97 2.99 -23.69
C LEU A 235 17.40 1.57 -24.08
N LYS A 236 18.18 0.91 -23.23
CA LYS A 236 18.68 -0.47 -23.45
C LYS A 236 17.74 -1.55 -22.91
N SER A 237 16.68 -1.17 -22.21
CA SER A 237 15.74 -2.07 -21.55
C SER A 237 14.48 -2.30 -22.37
N ASP A 238 13.64 -3.22 -21.90
CA ASP A 238 12.36 -3.56 -22.54
C ASP A 238 11.25 -2.57 -22.14
N PHE A 239 11.33 -1.37 -22.71
CA PHE A 239 10.30 -0.34 -22.63
C PHE A 239 9.72 -0.04 -24.01
N ALA A 240 8.49 0.47 -24.04
CA ALA A 240 7.83 0.91 -25.25
C ALA A 240 8.59 2.07 -25.93
N GLU A 241 8.43 2.21 -27.24
CA GLU A 241 9.20 3.17 -28.03
C GLU A 241 8.92 4.63 -27.65
N ASP A 242 7.69 4.96 -27.25
CA ASP A 242 7.33 6.29 -26.75
C ASP A 242 8.03 6.61 -25.41
N THR A 243 8.11 5.63 -24.51
CA THR A 243 8.82 5.69 -23.24
C THR A 243 10.31 5.94 -23.47
N LYS A 244 10.92 5.16 -24.38
CA LYS A 244 12.31 5.37 -24.80
C LYS A 244 12.49 6.73 -25.45
N GLY A 245 11.50 7.20 -26.22
CA GLY A 245 11.48 8.54 -26.80
C GLY A 245 11.62 9.64 -25.75
N VAL A 246 10.86 9.57 -24.65
CA VAL A 246 10.97 10.53 -23.53
C VAL A 246 12.36 10.46 -22.88
N ALA A 247 12.86 9.26 -22.58
CA ALA A 247 14.21 9.07 -22.01
C ALA A 247 15.31 9.63 -22.92
N ALA A 248 15.21 9.42 -24.25
CA ALA A 248 16.17 9.91 -25.23
C ALA A 248 16.15 11.45 -25.35
N ARG A 249 14.97 12.07 -25.25
CA ARG A 249 14.84 13.54 -25.23
C ARG A 249 15.43 14.12 -23.94
N ALA A 250 15.18 13.50 -22.79
CA ALA A 250 15.73 13.93 -21.51
C ALA A 250 17.27 13.96 -21.50
N LEU A 251 17.94 12.98 -22.14
CA LEU A 251 19.40 12.95 -22.30
C LEU A 251 19.96 14.09 -23.18
N ARG A 252 19.10 14.81 -23.92
CA ARG A 252 19.46 15.94 -24.78
C ARG A 252 18.99 17.28 -24.20
N ASP A 253 18.64 17.31 -22.91
CA ASP A 253 18.03 18.47 -22.23
C ASP A 253 16.73 18.97 -22.89
N ASP A 254 16.03 18.07 -23.59
CA ASP A 254 14.74 18.32 -24.22
C ASP A 254 13.64 17.66 -23.38
N PHE A 255 12.85 18.48 -22.68
CA PHE A 255 11.85 18.00 -21.73
C PHE A 255 10.44 18.25 -22.26
N PRO A 256 9.47 17.36 -21.95
CA PRO A 256 8.08 17.64 -22.23
C PRO A 256 7.66 18.96 -21.58
N ASP A 257 6.87 19.76 -22.30
CA ASP A 257 6.10 20.88 -21.75
C ASP A 257 4.66 20.40 -21.53
N GLN A 258 4.02 20.87 -20.46
CA GLN A 258 2.64 20.49 -20.18
C GLN A 258 1.76 21.04 -21.31
N PRO A 259 0.88 20.23 -21.92
CA PRO A 259 -0.12 20.76 -22.84
C PRO A 259 -0.91 21.88 -22.15
N GLY A 260 -1.10 23.03 -22.82
CA GLY A 260 -1.87 24.14 -22.27
C GLY A 260 -3.29 23.71 -21.90
N GLU A 261 -3.81 24.23 -20.79
CA GLU A 261 -5.19 24.04 -20.31
C GLU A 261 -6.25 24.44 -21.36
#